data_AF-A0A961DLN1-F1
#
_entry.id   AF-A0A961DLN1-F1
#
_cell.length_a   1.000
_cell.length_b   1.000
_cell.length_c   1.000
_cell.angle_alpha   90.00
_cell.angle_beta   90.00
_cell.angle_gamma   90.00
#
_symmetry.space_group_name_H-M   'P 1'
#
loop_
_entity.id
_entity.type
_entity.pdbx_description
1 polymer ?
#
loop_
_entity_poly.entity_id
_entity_poly.type
_entity_poly.pdbx_seq_one_letter_code
_entity_poly.pdbx_strand_id
1 'polypeptide(L)'
;MTYFDDDDGPARALWGERLDGYLEGQEGIESLRSRIQPNPPWPEADNPMLGYLLARAMEIAEEDGPETAMTWLAVHAWFESALDTRAGLIRHLGA
;
A
#
# COMPACT_ATOMS: atom_id res chain seq x y z
N MET A 1 5.03 7.22 19.09
CA MET A 1 3.65 7.42 18.62
C MET A 1 3.39 6.25 17.67
N THR A 2 2.78 5.18 18.17
CA THR A 2 2.44 4.01 17.35
C THR A 2 1.17 4.37 16.58
N TYR A 3 1.30 4.60 15.27
CA TYR A 3 0.19 5.06 14.41
C TYR A 3 -0.84 3.95 14.12
N PHE A 4 -0.63 2.75 14.67
CA PHE A 4 -1.28 1.51 14.21
C PHE A 4 -1.96 0.68 15.31
N ASP A 5 -2.04 1.15 16.57
CA ASP A 5 -2.58 0.34 17.67
C ASP A 5 -4.10 0.48 17.91
N ASP A 6 -4.78 1.42 17.25
CA ASP A 6 -6.25 1.55 17.33
C ASP A 6 -6.89 1.02 16.04
N ASP A 7 -7.00 -0.31 15.94
CA ASP A 7 -7.64 -1.01 14.81
C ASP A 7 -9.18 -0.86 14.80
N ASP A 8 -9.76 -0.19 15.81
CA ASP A 8 -11.20 0.14 15.90
C ASP A 8 -11.57 1.50 15.26
N GLY A 9 -10.77 1.99 14.32
CA GLY A 9 -11.02 3.25 13.63
C GLY A 9 -12.28 3.24 12.73
N PRO A 10 -12.77 4.41 12.30
CA PRO A 10 -13.93 4.53 11.40
C PRO A 10 -13.82 3.71 10.11
N ALA A 11 -12.59 3.51 9.61
CA ALA A 11 -12.32 2.68 8.46
C ALA A 11 -12.64 1.20 8.73
N ARG A 12 -12.28 0.67 9.91
CA ARG A 12 -12.61 -0.70 10.32
C ARG A 12 -14.10 -0.88 10.52
N ALA A 13 -14.79 0.10 11.10
CA ALA A 13 -16.26 0.07 11.21
C ALA A 13 -16.96 0.02 9.83
N LEU A 14 -16.42 0.70 8.82
CA LEU A 14 -16.99 0.76 7.48
C LEU A 14 -16.66 -0.47 6.61
N TRP A 15 -15.46 -1.03 6.76
CA TRP A 15 -14.93 -2.05 5.85
C TRP A 15 -14.67 -3.40 6.50
N GLY A 16 -14.72 -3.51 7.84
CA GLY A 16 -14.18 -4.63 8.61
C GLY A 16 -14.68 -5.99 8.14
N GLU A 17 -16.00 -6.20 8.13
CA GLU A 17 -16.60 -7.48 7.73
C GLU A 17 -16.23 -7.88 6.29
N ARG A 18 -16.23 -6.92 5.35
CA ARG A 18 -15.85 -7.18 3.95
C ARG A 18 -14.36 -7.42 3.80
N LEU A 19 -13.54 -6.70 4.57
CA LEU A 19 -12.10 -6.86 4.59
C LEU A 19 -11.75 -8.25 5.13
N ASP A 20 -12.34 -8.67 6.24
CA ASP A 20 -12.07 -9.97 6.85
C ASP A 20 -12.34 -11.12 5.89
N GLY A 21 -13.51 -11.15 5.26
CA GLY A 21 -13.82 -12.17 4.25
C GLY A 21 -12.91 -12.10 3.01
N TYR A 22 -12.44 -10.91 2.63
CA TYR A 22 -11.45 -10.77 1.56
C TYR A 22 -10.05 -11.29 1.96
N LEU A 23 -9.66 -11.10 3.22
CA LEU A 23 -8.38 -11.54 3.77
C LEU A 23 -8.34 -13.06 3.99
N GLU A 24 -9.43 -13.66 4.47
CA GLU A 24 -9.56 -15.12 4.66
C GLU A 24 -9.29 -15.91 3.38
N GLY A 25 -9.64 -15.36 2.20
CA GLY A 25 -9.33 -15.97 0.91
C GLY A 25 -7.86 -15.90 0.48
N GLN A 26 -6.97 -15.35 1.31
CA GLN A 26 -5.59 -15.01 0.95
C GLN A 26 -4.54 -15.55 1.92
N GLU A 27 -4.73 -16.76 2.45
CA GLU A 27 -3.83 -17.42 3.43
C GLU A 27 -2.32 -17.35 3.05
N GLY A 28 -1.96 -17.32 1.77
CA GLY A 28 -0.56 -17.15 1.33
C GLY A 28 0.01 -15.72 1.47
N ILE A 29 -0.84 -14.69 1.41
CA ILE A 29 -0.46 -13.26 1.45
C ILE A 29 -0.43 -12.73 2.89
N GLU A 30 -1.09 -13.40 3.82
CA GLU A 30 -1.08 -13.05 5.25
C GLU A 30 0.36 -12.97 5.80
N SER A 31 1.22 -13.91 5.39
CA SER A 31 2.66 -13.91 5.71
C SER A 31 3.45 -12.72 5.14
N LEU A 32 2.97 -12.10 4.05
CA LEU A 32 3.55 -10.88 3.48
C LEU A 32 3.07 -9.64 4.24
N ARG A 33 1.82 -9.64 4.71
CA ARG A 33 1.23 -8.56 5.52
C ARG A 33 1.78 -8.51 6.94
N SER A 34 2.19 -9.65 7.49
CA SER A 34 2.84 -9.74 8.79
C SER A 34 4.33 -9.38 8.77
N ARG A 35 4.91 -9.13 7.59
CA ARG A 35 6.27 -8.60 7.50
C ARG A 35 6.33 -7.25 8.17
N ILE A 36 7.35 -7.06 8.99
CA ILE A 36 7.67 -5.77 9.59
C ILE A 36 7.84 -4.78 8.44
N GLN A 37 6.93 -3.81 8.34
CA GLN A 37 7.11 -2.68 7.44
C GLN A 37 8.43 -2.00 7.82
N PRO A 38 9.28 -1.63 6.85
CA PRO A 38 10.56 -1.03 7.19
C PRO A 38 10.34 0.23 8.02
N ASN A 39 11.19 0.44 9.03
CA ASN A 39 11.05 1.59 9.91
C ASN A 39 11.01 2.88 9.07
N PRO A 40 10.11 3.82 9.37
CA PRO A 40 10.04 5.09 8.66
C PRO A 40 11.41 5.80 8.61
N PRO A 41 11.73 6.50 7.51
CA PRO A 41 10.89 6.69 6.32
C PRO A 41 11.03 5.52 5.33
N TRP A 42 9.92 4.81 5.08
CA TRP A 42 9.82 3.86 3.98
C TRP A 42 8.55 4.15 3.18
N PRO A 43 8.62 4.24 1.83
CA PRO A 43 9.87 4.32 1.06
C PRO A 43 10.70 5.55 1.45
N GLU A 44 12.01 5.53 1.16
CA GLU A 44 12.89 6.69 1.40
C GLU A 44 12.31 7.94 0.73
N ALA A 45 12.49 9.12 1.35
CA ALA A 45 11.86 10.36 0.88
C ALA A 45 12.34 10.80 -0.52
N ASP A 46 13.51 10.33 -0.95
CA ASP A 46 14.09 10.52 -2.28
C ASP A 46 13.78 9.37 -3.25
N ASN A 47 12.92 8.43 -2.86
CA ASN A 47 12.49 7.36 -3.75
C ASN A 47 11.78 7.98 -4.97
N PRO A 48 12.30 7.77 -6.19
CA PRO A 48 11.79 8.43 -7.39
C PRO A 48 10.35 8.01 -7.71
N MET A 49 9.96 6.77 -7.36
CA MET A 49 8.59 6.30 -7.54
C MET A 49 7.64 6.98 -6.55
N LEU A 50 8.05 7.17 -5.29
CA LEU A 50 7.25 7.93 -4.32
C LEU A 50 7.04 9.38 -4.79
N GLY A 51 8.11 10.04 -5.24
CA GLY A 51 8.03 11.39 -5.78
C GLY A 51 7.09 11.49 -6.99
N TYR A 52 7.19 10.53 -7.92
CA TYR A 52 6.30 10.45 -9.09
C TYR A 52 4.84 10.25 -8.70
N LEU A 53 4.53 9.28 -7.83
CA LEU A 53 3.17 8.97 -7.41
C LEU A 53 2.50 10.17 -6.74
N LEU A 54 3.23 10.89 -5.89
CA LEU A 54 2.72 12.11 -5.25
C LEU A 54 2.47 13.22 -6.25
N ALA A 55 3.43 13.51 -7.12
CA ALA A 55 3.28 14.56 -8.14
C ALA A 55 2.10 14.25 -9.09
N ARG A 56 1.97 13.00 -9.55
CA ARG A 56 0.88 12.62 -10.44
C ARG A 56 -0.48 12.64 -9.75
N ALA A 57 -0.57 12.25 -8.48
CA ALA A 57 -1.80 12.37 -7.70
C ALA A 57 -2.22 13.85 -7.53
N MET A 58 -1.26 14.76 -7.36
CA MET A 58 -1.56 16.21 -7.30
C MET A 58 -2.12 16.73 -8.63
N GLU A 59 -1.54 16.33 -9.77
CA GLU A 59 -2.07 16.68 -11.09
C GLU A 59 -3.52 16.17 -11.27
N ILE A 60 -3.79 14.92 -10.90
CA ILE A 60 -5.14 14.34 -10.96
C ILE A 60 -6.10 15.05 -10.00
N ALA A 61 -5.62 15.48 -8.83
CA ALA A 61 -6.47 16.20 -7.89
C ALA A 61 -6.93 17.56 -8.44
N GLU A 62 -6.07 18.23 -9.21
CA GLU A 62 -6.39 19.48 -9.90
C GLU A 62 -7.36 19.27 -11.07
N GLU A 63 -7.23 18.17 -11.82
CA GLU A 63 -8.05 17.87 -13.00
C GLU A 63 -9.41 17.23 -12.67
N ASP A 64 -9.40 16.20 -11.82
CA ASP A 64 -10.51 15.26 -11.60
C ASP A 64 -10.97 15.18 -10.13
N GLY A 65 -10.32 15.93 -9.24
CA GLY A 65 -10.68 16.04 -7.83
C GLY A 65 -9.97 15.04 -6.89
N PRO A 66 -10.05 15.29 -5.57
CA PRO A 66 -9.23 14.60 -4.57
C PRO A 66 -9.59 13.12 -4.41
N GLU A 67 -10.86 12.74 -4.57
CA GLU A 67 -11.29 11.33 -4.45
C GLU A 67 -10.70 10.46 -5.57
N THR A 68 -10.71 10.98 -6.80
CA THR A 68 -10.09 10.33 -7.96
C THR A 68 -8.58 10.18 -7.75
N ALA A 69 -7.92 11.24 -7.29
CA ALA A 69 -6.50 11.24 -6.99
C ALA A 69 -6.11 10.22 -5.90
N MET A 70 -6.87 10.17 -4.80
CA MET A 70 -6.63 9.21 -3.71
C MET A 70 -6.84 7.77 -4.16
N THR A 71 -7.88 7.51 -4.95
CA THR A 71 -8.15 6.19 -5.52
C THR A 71 -7.01 5.77 -6.45
N TRP A 72 -6.58 6.67 -7.33
CA TRP A 72 -5.47 6.43 -8.24
C TRP A 72 -4.18 6.13 -7.47
N LEU A 73 -3.84 6.94 -6.48
CA LEU A 73 -2.64 6.77 -5.65
C LEU A 73 -2.64 5.42 -4.91
N ALA A 74 -3.76 5.06 -4.28
CA ALA A 74 -3.89 3.81 -3.54
C ALA A 74 -3.70 2.59 -4.45
N VAL A 75 -4.32 2.60 -5.63
CA VAL A 75 -4.19 1.51 -6.62
C VAL A 75 -2.73 1.37 -7.09
N HIS A 76 -2.07 2.47 -7.44
CA HIS A 76 -0.72 2.39 -7.99
C HIS A 76 0.32 2.03 -6.92
N ALA A 77 0.19 2.53 -5.69
CA ALA A 77 1.04 2.11 -4.57
C ALA A 77 0.92 0.60 -4.29
N TRP A 78 -0.28 0.02 -4.43
CA TRP A 78 -0.49 -1.42 -4.32
C TRP A 78 0.25 -2.19 -5.41
N PHE A 79 0.16 -1.75 -6.67
CA PHE A 79 0.86 -2.40 -7.79
C PHE A 79 2.38 -2.32 -7.65
N GLU A 80 2.93 -1.17 -7.26
CA GLU A 80 4.38 -1.03 -7.04
C GLU A 80 4.90 -1.99 -5.96
N SER A 81 4.14 -2.19 -4.89
CA SER A 81 4.48 -3.16 -3.84
C SER A 81 4.47 -4.61 -4.35
N ALA A 82 3.54 -4.95 -5.24
CA ALA A 82 3.47 -6.27 -5.87
C ALA A 82 4.66 -6.50 -6.84
N LEU A 83 5.06 -5.48 -7.60
CA LEU A 83 6.22 -5.54 -8.49
C LEU A 83 7.52 -5.72 -7.71
N ASP A 84 7.72 -4.96 -6.63
CA ASP A 84 8.91 -5.10 -5.78
C ASP A 84 8.99 -6.50 -5.14
N THR A 85 7.87 -7.02 -4.64
CA THR A 85 7.80 -8.38 -4.08
C THR A 85 8.19 -9.43 -5.13
N ARG A 86 7.67 -9.31 -6.35
CA ARG A 86 8.00 -10.22 -7.46
C ARG A 86 9.48 -10.13 -7.84
N ALA A 87 10.04 -8.92 -7.92
CA ALA A 87 11.45 -8.70 -8.21
C ALA A 87 12.37 -9.29 -7.11
N GLY A 88 11.96 -9.18 -5.84
CA GLY A 88 12.62 -9.83 -4.70
C GLY A 88 12.65 -11.35 -4.83
N LEU A 89 11.51 -11.98 -5.16
CA LEU A 89 11.42 -13.43 -5.37
C LEU A 89 12.30 -13.92 -6.51
N ILE A 90 12.30 -13.23 -7.66
CA ILE A 90 13.16 -13.58 -8.80
C ILE A 90 14.64 -13.54 -8.41
N ARG A 91 15.07 -12.50 -7.67
CA ARG A 91 16.45 -12.40 -7.18
C ARG A 91 16.85 -13.54 -6.24
N HIS A 92 15.94 -14.01 -5.39
CA HIS A 92 16.20 -15.11 -4.44
C HIS A 92 16.17 -16.49 -5.10
N LEU A 93 15.41 -16.67 -6.19
CA LEU A 93 15.30 -17.95 -6.90
C LEU A 93 16.31 -18.10 -8.04
N GLY A 94 16.91 -16.99 -8.49
CA GLY A 94 17.93 -16.95 -9.55
C GLY A 94 19.38 -16.88 -9.04
N ALA A 95 19.61 -16.90 -7.72
CA ALA A 95 20.92 -16.93 -7.06
C ALA A 95 21.17 -18.31 -6.44
#